data_AF-A0A1B0C7C6-F1
#
_entry.id   AF-A0A1B0C7C6-F1
#
_cell.length_a   1.000
_cell.length_b   1.000
_cell.length_c   1.000
_cell.angle_alpha   90.00
_cell.angle_beta   90.00
_cell.angle_gamma   90.00
#
_symmetry.space_group_name_H-M   'P 1'
#
loop_
_entity.id
_entity.type
_entity.pdbx_description
1 polymer ?
#
loop_
_entity_poly.entity_id
_entity_poly.type
_entity_poly.pdbx_seq_one_letter_code
_entity_poly.pdbx_strand_id
1 'polypeptide(L)'
;MRQGYWIILDELNLASTEILEAVIRVLDDNRELFIPETQAIVKAHPNFMLFATQNPPGVYGGRKVLSRAFKNRFIKLHFFEIPREELEVILEKLLFRLGNRYTWADKKLLEDPKYDWNQHLIEEGYLVLSSKVRSDLELQIIAEALYNNFKKRIVLSKSFNIDSDLKEESAVLRDIIRELRNYRDRADIVWTRIMTRMAVLTAKALQFNEPVLLVGPTGFGKTTVCQLLAEIHNVKLRILNCHMHTEGADFLGGLRPCR
;
A
#
# COMPACT_ATOMS: atom_id res chain seq x y z
N MET A 1 7.46 15.76 3.47
CA MET A 1 8.84 15.19 3.38
C MET A 1 9.68 15.43 4.62
N ARG A 2 10.03 16.67 5.00
CA ARG A 2 10.97 16.94 6.11
C ARG A 2 10.47 16.56 7.52
N GLN A 3 9.16 16.67 7.75
CA GLN A 3 8.53 16.49 9.07
C GLN A 3 7.98 15.06 9.29
N GLY A 4 8.30 14.09 8.44
CA GLY A 4 7.73 12.73 8.54
C GLY A 4 6.27 12.59 8.12
N TYR A 5 5.63 13.67 7.66
CA TYR A 5 4.24 13.64 7.19
C TYR A 5 4.05 12.73 5.98
N TRP A 6 2.84 12.22 5.84
CA TRP A 6 2.48 11.37 4.72
C TRP A 6 1.97 12.22 3.57
N ILE A 7 2.22 11.76 2.34
CA ILE A 7 1.67 12.37 1.13
C ILE A 7 0.92 11.31 0.35
N ILE A 8 -0.28 11.65 -0.12
CA ILE A 8 -1.00 10.88 -1.14
C ILE A 8 -1.09 11.70 -2.42
N LEU A 9 -0.65 11.08 -3.51
CA LEU A 9 -0.81 11.59 -4.87
C LEU A 9 -2.06 10.96 -5.47
N ASP A 10 -3.15 11.73 -5.48
CA ASP A 10 -4.41 11.27 -6.04
C ASP A 10 -4.38 11.40 -7.57
N GLU A 11 -4.89 10.37 -8.28
CA GLU A 11 -4.86 10.28 -9.74
C GLU A 11 -3.46 10.46 -10.36
N LEU A 12 -2.46 9.75 -9.83
CA LEU A 12 -1.05 9.87 -10.25
C LEU A 12 -0.82 9.72 -11.77
N ASN A 13 -1.70 9.01 -12.47
CA ASN A 13 -1.64 8.86 -13.92
C ASN A 13 -2.01 10.13 -14.72
N LEU A 14 -2.48 11.18 -14.06
CA LEU A 14 -2.68 12.51 -14.63
C LEU A 14 -1.49 13.43 -14.38
N ALA A 15 -0.51 13.02 -13.57
CA ALA A 15 0.63 13.85 -13.22
C ALA A 15 1.47 14.27 -14.44
N SER A 16 2.10 15.44 -14.32
CA SER A 16 3.14 15.90 -15.24
C SER A 16 4.37 14.99 -15.17
N THR A 17 5.20 14.99 -16.23
CA THR A 17 6.42 14.19 -16.27
C THR A 17 7.39 14.56 -15.15
N GLU A 18 7.48 15.86 -14.86
CA GLU A 18 8.29 16.40 -13.77
C GLU A 18 7.89 15.82 -12.40
N ILE A 19 6.59 15.75 -12.10
CA ILE A 19 6.10 15.15 -10.85
C ILE A 19 6.46 13.66 -10.80
N LEU A 20 6.34 12.93 -11.91
CA LEU A 20 6.73 11.52 -11.95
C LEU A 20 8.23 11.35 -11.70
N GLU A 21 9.08 12.22 -12.24
CA GLU A 21 10.52 12.21 -11.99
C GLU A 21 10.85 12.53 -10.53
N ALA A 22 10.23 13.56 -9.95
CA ALA A 22 10.37 13.90 -8.53
C ALA A 22 9.99 12.72 -7.63
N VAL A 23 8.87 12.05 -7.94
CA VAL A 23 8.42 10.86 -7.21
C VAL A 23 9.44 9.72 -7.29
N ILE A 24 10.03 9.45 -8.46
CA ILE A 24 11.08 8.43 -8.60
C ILE A 24 12.24 8.71 -7.63
N ARG A 25 12.71 9.96 -7.56
CA ARG A 25 13.83 10.34 -6.70
C ARG A 25 13.55 10.09 -5.21
N VAL A 26 12.31 10.29 -4.78
CA VAL A 26 11.87 10.04 -3.40
C VAL A 26 11.68 8.55 -3.10
N LEU A 27 11.42 7.74 -4.12
CA LEU A 27 11.24 6.29 -4.03
C LEU A 27 12.55 5.48 -4.16
N ASP A 28 13.58 6.07 -4.76
CA ASP A 28 14.92 5.46 -4.86
C ASP A 28 15.62 5.50 -3.48
N ASP A 29 16.65 4.66 -3.28
CA ASP A 29 17.28 4.39 -1.97
C ASP A 29 17.77 5.63 -1.21
N ASN A 30 18.21 6.66 -1.94
CA ASN A 30 18.71 7.90 -1.34
C ASN A 30 17.59 8.78 -0.75
N ARG A 31 16.34 8.60 -1.21
CA ARG A 31 15.14 9.35 -0.81
C ARG A 31 15.34 10.87 -0.79
N GLU A 32 15.99 11.41 -1.81
CA GLU A 32 16.38 12.81 -1.91
C GLU A 32 15.72 13.47 -3.12
N LEU A 33 15.13 14.65 -2.92
CA LEU A 33 14.52 15.45 -3.97
C LEU A 33 15.29 16.76 -4.14
N PHE A 34 15.79 17.01 -5.35
CA PHE A 34 16.36 18.31 -5.70
C PHE A 34 15.23 19.26 -6.15
N ILE A 35 15.27 20.48 -5.64
CA ILE A 35 14.29 21.53 -5.92
C ILE A 35 14.98 22.63 -6.73
N PRO A 36 14.78 22.72 -8.04
CA PRO A 36 15.48 23.68 -8.90
C PRO A 36 15.29 25.14 -8.46
N GLU A 37 14.09 25.51 -8.04
CA GLU A 37 13.71 26.89 -7.69
C GLU A 37 14.44 27.41 -6.46
N THR A 38 14.77 26.51 -5.53
CA THR A 38 15.44 26.85 -4.27
C THR A 38 16.89 26.36 -4.24
N GLN A 39 17.33 25.67 -5.29
CA GLN A 39 18.60 24.93 -5.37
C GLN A 39 18.87 24.02 -4.14
N ALA A 40 17.80 23.56 -3.49
CA ALA A 40 17.90 22.80 -2.25
C ALA A 40 17.71 21.30 -2.51
N ILE A 41 18.48 20.48 -1.82
CA ILE A 41 18.26 19.03 -1.74
C ILE A 41 17.46 18.75 -0.46
N VAL A 42 16.34 18.04 -0.62
CA VAL A 42 15.48 17.63 0.49
C VAL A 42 15.53 16.13 0.64
N LYS A 43 16.17 15.67 1.71
CA LYS A 43 16.11 14.28 2.14
C LYS A 43 14.78 13.99 2.83
N ALA A 44 14.11 12.90 2.44
CA ALA A 44 12.88 12.47 3.06
C ALA A 44 13.16 11.98 4.49
N HIS A 45 12.30 12.38 5.43
CA HIS A 45 12.36 11.91 6.80
C HIS A 45 12.14 10.37 6.86
N PRO A 46 12.75 9.62 7.79
CA PRO A 46 12.57 8.17 7.89
C PRO A 46 11.09 7.72 7.90
N ASN A 47 10.25 8.43 8.68
CA ASN A 47 8.80 8.18 8.82
C ASN A 47 7.94 8.74 7.67
N PHE A 48 8.55 9.39 6.68
CA PHE A 48 7.82 9.89 5.51
C PHE A 48 7.24 8.71 4.72
N MET A 49 5.95 8.75 4.40
CA MET A 49 5.30 7.76 3.54
C MET A 49 4.73 8.43 2.29
N LEU A 50 4.86 7.74 1.17
CA LEU A 50 4.24 8.12 -0.10
C LEU A 50 3.19 7.08 -0.49
N PHE A 51 1.96 7.57 -0.63
CA PHE A 51 0.85 6.86 -1.26
C PHE A 51 0.59 7.45 -2.63
N ALA A 52 0.09 6.63 -3.52
CA ALA A 52 -0.43 7.06 -4.80
C ALA A 52 -1.74 6.32 -5.08
N THR A 53 -2.67 6.99 -5.74
CA THR A 53 -3.84 6.34 -6.30
C THR A 53 -3.77 6.38 -7.81
N GLN A 54 -4.40 5.40 -8.44
CA GLN A 54 -4.56 5.36 -9.87
C GLN A 54 -5.92 4.74 -10.21
N ASN A 55 -6.61 5.36 -11.16
CA ASN A 55 -7.73 4.76 -11.86
C ASN A 55 -7.19 3.91 -13.04
N PRO A 56 -7.75 2.71 -13.31
CA PRO A 56 -7.28 1.84 -14.39
C PRO A 56 -7.23 2.57 -15.74
N PRO A 57 -6.18 2.36 -16.56
CA PRO A 57 -6.10 2.98 -17.89
C PRO A 57 -7.19 2.42 -18.83
N GLY A 58 -7.60 3.21 -19.82
CA GLY A 58 -8.55 2.79 -20.87
C GLY A 58 -10.03 3.04 -20.57
N VAL A 59 -10.44 3.16 -19.30
CA VAL A 59 -11.85 3.46 -18.94
C VAL A 59 -12.17 4.95 -19.03
N TYR A 60 -11.17 5.81 -18.89
CA TYR A 60 -11.35 7.25 -18.85
C TYR A 60 -10.22 7.97 -19.62
N GLY A 61 -10.57 8.95 -20.46
CA GLY A 61 -9.63 9.71 -21.30
C GLY A 61 -8.58 10.50 -20.51
N GLY A 62 -7.48 10.87 -21.18
CA GLY A 62 -6.40 11.72 -20.64
C GLY A 62 -5.45 11.06 -19.65
N ARG A 63 -5.63 9.77 -19.33
CA ARG A 63 -4.83 9.04 -18.34
C ARG A 63 -3.60 8.38 -18.96
N LYS A 64 -2.40 8.74 -18.48
CA LYS A 64 -1.14 8.17 -18.94
C LYS A 64 -0.97 6.72 -18.47
N VAL A 65 -0.33 5.90 -19.31
CA VAL A 65 0.14 4.57 -18.89
C VAL A 65 1.48 4.74 -18.17
N LEU A 66 1.49 4.54 -16.85
CA LEU A 66 2.74 4.57 -16.08
C LEU A 66 3.67 3.44 -16.51
N SER A 67 4.96 3.74 -16.65
CA SER A 67 5.97 2.76 -17.07
C SER A 67 6.07 1.59 -16.08
N ARG A 68 6.43 0.40 -16.56
CA ARG A 68 6.61 -0.78 -15.70
C ARG A 68 7.68 -0.53 -14.63
N ALA A 69 8.77 0.14 -14.97
CA ALA A 69 9.86 0.46 -14.05
C ALA A 69 9.42 1.41 -12.92
N PHE A 70 8.62 2.43 -13.24
CA PHE A 70 8.04 3.34 -12.25
C PHE A 70 7.11 2.58 -11.29
N LYS A 71 6.16 1.84 -11.88
CA LYS A 71 5.20 1.01 -11.18
C LYS A 71 5.85 -0.01 -10.23
N ASN A 72 7.04 -0.53 -10.54
CA ASN A 72 7.72 -1.54 -9.71
C ASN A 72 8.29 -0.99 -8.40
N ARG A 73 8.43 0.33 -8.26
CA ARG A 73 8.86 0.98 -7.01
C ARG A 73 7.80 0.95 -5.94
N PHE A 74 6.53 0.78 -6.32
CA PHE A 74 5.40 0.69 -5.40
C PHE A 74 4.99 -0.76 -5.11
N ILE A 75 4.50 -0.99 -3.89
CA ILE A 75 3.53 -2.05 -3.63
C ILE A 75 2.20 -1.64 -4.27
N LYS A 76 1.86 -2.26 -5.41
CA LYS A 76 0.56 -2.01 -6.04
C LYS A 76 -0.52 -2.82 -5.34
N LEU A 77 -1.63 -2.23 -4.96
CA LEU A 77 -2.78 -2.95 -4.45
C LEU A 77 -3.91 -2.76 -5.46
N HIS A 78 -4.38 -3.84 -6.06
CA HIS A 78 -5.39 -3.79 -7.14
C HIS A 78 -6.73 -4.19 -6.59
N PHE A 79 -7.75 -3.34 -6.71
CA PHE A 79 -9.07 -3.58 -6.15
C PHE A 79 -10.14 -3.94 -7.19
N PHE A 80 -9.71 -4.37 -8.37
CA PHE A 80 -10.51 -4.84 -9.49
C PHE A 80 -9.82 -6.07 -10.12
N GLU A 81 -10.53 -6.81 -10.98
CA GLU A 81 -9.97 -7.98 -11.67
C GLU A 81 -8.76 -7.59 -12.53
N ILE A 82 -7.67 -8.34 -12.37
CA ILE A 82 -6.47 -8.21 -13.20
C ILE A 82 -6.53 -9.29 -14.29
N PRO A 83 -6.16 -8.99 -15.55
CA PRO A 83 -6.00 -10.01 -16.59
C PRO A 83 -5.00 -11.10 -16.18
N ARG A 84 -5.30 -12.36 -16.53
CA ARG A 84 -4.51 -13.53 -16.16
C ARG A 84 -3.05 -13.43 -16.61
N GLU A 85 -2.78 -12.82 -17.78
CA GLU A 85 -1.41 -12.70 -18.31
C GLU A 85 -0.51 -11.79 -17.46
N GLU A 86 -1.08 -10.83 -16.71
CA GLU A 86 -0.30 -10.00 -15.78
C GLU A 86 0.02 -10.72 -14.47
N LEU A 87 -0.72 -11.79 -14.12
CA LEU A 87 -0.63 -12.42 -12.81
C LEU A 87 0.68 -13.21 -12.63
N GLU A 88 1.05 -14.06 -13.59
CA GLU A 88 2.22 -14.96 -13.50
C GLU A 88 3.53 -14.18 -13.28
N VAL A 89 3.71 -13.10 -14.03
CA VAL A 89 4.88 -12.21 -13.96
C VAL A 89 4.97 -11.46 -12.62
N ILE A 90 3.84 -11.28 -11.94
CA ILE A 90 3.79 -10.62 -10.64
C ILE A 90 4.21 -11.60 -9.54
N LEU A 91 3.80 -12.87 -9.60
CA LEU A 91 4.06 -13.88 -8.57
C LEU A 91 5.55 -14.12 -8.30
N GLU A 92 6.40 -14.17 -9.33
CA GLU A 92 7.86 -14.41 -9.15
C GLU A 92 8.55 -13.29 -8.36
N LYS A 93 8.17 -12.02 -8.58
CA LYS A 93 8.78 -10.87 -7.90
C LYS A 93 8.32 -10.72 -6.45
N LEU A 94 7.19 -11.33 -6.11
CA LEU A 94 6.66 -11.32 -4.74
C LEU A 94 7.49 -12.20 -3.81
N LEU A 95 8.06 -13.30 -4.31
CA LEU A 95 8.91 -14.20 -3.50
C LEU A 95 10.13 -13.48 -2.94
N PHE A 96 10.76 -12.59 -3.72
CA PHE A 96 11.90 -11.80 -3.26
C PHE A 96 11.50 -10.80 -2.16
N ARG A 97 10.35 -10.13 -2.31
CA ARG A 97 9.83 -9.23 -1.26
C ARG A 97 9.46 -9.98 0.01
N LEU A 98 8.99 -11.22 -0.11
CA LEU A 98 8.71 -12.08 1.04
C LEU A 98 9.96 -12.37 1.87
N GLY A 99 11.06 -12.73 1.19
CA GLY A 99 12.35 -12.95 1.84
C GLY A 99 12.84 -11.71 2.59
N ASN A 100 12.60 -10.51 2.04
CA ASN A 100 12.92 -9.27 2.75
C ASN A 100 12.03 -9.06 3.97
N ARG A 101 10.71 -9.27 3.92
CA ARG A 101 9.84 -9.08 5.10
C ARG A 101 10.21 -9.98 6.27
N TYR A 102 10.72 -11.18 6.00
CA TYR A 102 11.23 -12.09 7.02
C TYR A 102 12.37 -11.49 7.86
N THR A 103 13.23 -10.64 7.27
CA THR A 103 14.32 -9.99 8.02
C THR A 103 13.83 -8.89 8.97
N TRP A 104 12.59 -8.44 8.80
CA TRP A 104 11.92 -7.43 9.63
C TRP A 104 10.96 -8.04 10.67
N ALA A 105 10.84 -9.37 10.71
CA ALA A 105 9.99 -10.01 11.70
C ALA A 105 10.49 -9.73 13.12
N ASP A 106 9.56 -9.53 14.06
CA ASP A 106 9.90 -9.14 15.44
C ASP A 106 10.86 -10.17 16.06
N LYS A 107 12.03 -9.69 16.47
CA LYS A 107 13.08 -10.53 17.08
C LYS A 107 12.58 -11.26 18.32
N LYS A 108 11.62 -10.69 19.04
CA LYS A 108 11.00 -11.35 20.21
C LYS A 108 10.21 -12.60 19.82
N LEU A 109 9.61 -12.62 18.63
CA LEU A 109 8.91 -13.80 18.12
C LEU A 109 9.90 -14.90 17.72
N LEU A 110 11.14 -14.54 17.36
CA LEU A 110 12.18 -15.53 17.00
C LEU A 110 12.63 -16.31 18.24
N GLU A 111 12.52 -15.69 19.41
CA GLU A 111 12.85 -16.26 20.70
C GLU A 111 11.69 -17.06 21.31
N ASP A 112 10.47 -16.98 20.77
CA ASP A 112 9.31 -17.73 21.25
C ASP A 112 9.22 -19.11 20.57
N PRO A 113 9.53 -20.22 21.27
CA PRO A 113 9.49 -21.56 20.70
C PRO A 113 8.06 -22.05 20.40
N LYS A 114 7.02 -21.37 20.91
CA LYS A 114 5.61 -21.69 20.63
C LYS A 114 5.08 -20.95 19.41
N TYR A 115 5.86 -20.04 18.83
CA TYR A 115 5.42 -19.27 17.67
C TYR A 115 5.46 -20.10 16.39
N ASP A 116 4.33 -20.19 15.70
CA ASP A 116 4.23 -20.93 14.43
C ASP A 116 4.72 -20.07 13.25
N TRP A 117 6.04 -20.08 13.05
CA TRP A 117 6.70 -19.36 11.96
C TRP A 117 6.26 -19.79 10.55
N ASN A 118 5.92 -21.07 10.38
CA ASN A 118 5.41 -21.56 9.10
C ASN A 118 4.03 -20.94 8.82
N GLN A 119 3.16 -20.87 9.82
CA GLN A 119 1.88 -20.18 9.68
C GLN A 119 2.07 -18.69 9.39
N HIS A 120 2.98 -18.01 10.08
CA HIS A 120 3.30 -16.60 9.83
C HIS A 120 3.72 -16.35 8.38
N LEU A 121 4.69 -17.14 7.87
CA LEU A 121 5.22 -16.98 6.52
C LEU A 121 4.16 -17.17 5.44
N ILE A 122 3.26 -18.14 5.63
CA ILE A 122 2.16 -18.40 4.72
C ILE A 122 1.15 -17.27 4.74
N GLU A 123 0.84 -16.72 5.92
CA GLU A 123 -0.10 -15.61 6.07
C GLU A 123 0.44 -14.34 5.43
N GLU A 124 1.72 -14.01 5.65
CA GLU A 124 2.42 -12.94 4.94
C GLU A 124 2.38 -13.18 3.43
N GLY A 125 2.73 -14.39 2.98
CA GLY A 125 2.72 -14.75 1.55
C GLY A 125 1.35 -14.59 0.93
N TYR A 126 0.33 -15.10 1.59
CA TYR A 126 -1.04 -14.97 1.12
C TYR A 126 -1.49 -13.51 1.05
N LEU A 127 -1.13 -12.66 2.01
CA LEU A 127 -1.50 -11.24 1.98
C LEU A 127 -0.91 -10.53 0.77
N VAL A 128 0.37 -10.75 0.49
CA VAL A 128 1.02 -10.12 -0.66
C VAL A 128 0.45 -10.67 -1.96
N LEU A 129 0.30 -12.00 -2.10
CA LEU A 129 -0.17 -12.63 -3.33
C LEU A 129 -1.64 -12.29 -3.60
N SER A 130 -2.49 -12.41 -2.59
CA SER A 130 -3.92 -12.10 -2.72
C SER A 130 -4.19 -10.61 -2.95
N SER A 131 -3.27 -9.71 -2.58
CA SER A 131 -3.44 -8.26 -2.80
C SER A 131 -3.73 -7.88 -4.26
N LYS A 132 -3.32 -8.76 -5.20
CA LYS A 132 -3.45 -8.59 -6.65
C LYS A 132 -4.62 -9.33 -7.27
N VAL A 133 -5.21 -10.26 -6.54
CA VAL A 133 -6.19 -11.22 -7.05
C VAL A 133 -7.57 -10.92 -6.51
N ARG A 134 -8.60 -11.10 -7.33
CA ARG A 134 -10.01 -10.91 -6.93
C ARG A 134 -10.91 -12.10 -7.24
N SER A 135 -10.46 -13.05 -8.05
CA SER A 135 -11.20 -14.29 -8.29
C SER A 135 -11.00 -15.28 -7.14
N ASP A 136 -12.10 -15.86 -6.65
CA ASP A 136 -12.04 -16.92 -5.64
C ASP A 136 -11.24 -18.14 -6.13
N LEU A 137 -11.28 -18.43 -7.44
CA LEU A 137 -10.47 -19.48 -8.06
C LEU A 137 -8.97 -19.17 -7.94
N GLU A 138 -8.57 -17.93 -8.23
CA GLU A 138 -7.17 -17.52 -8.13
C GLU A 138 -6.69 -17.50 -6.66
N LEU A 139 -7.57 -17.11 -5.72
CA LEU A 139 -7.29 -17.23 -4.29
C LEU A 139 -7.08 -18.68 -3.87
N GLN A 140 -7.85 -19.62 -4.43
CA GLN A 140 -7.67 -21.06 -4.21
C GLN A 140 -6.34 -21.55 -4.77
N ILE A 141 -5.95 -21.13 -5.98
CA ILE A 141 -4.66 -21.49 -6.58
C ILE A 141 -3.50 -21.00 -5.70
N ILE A 142 -3.55 -19.76 -5.22
CA ILE A 142 -2.55 -19.22 -4.28
C ILE A 142 -2.52 -20.06 -3.00
N ALA A 143 -3.69 -20.38 -2.44
CA ALA A 143 -3.78 -21.15 -1.22
C ALA A 143 -3.25 -22.58 -1.36
N GLU A 144 -3.51 -23.22 -2.49
CA GLU A 144 -3.01 -24.56 -2.82
C GLU A 144 -1.50 -24.54 -3.04
N ALA A 145 -0.97 -23.55 -3.77
CA ALA A 145 0.46 -23.39 -3.97
C ALA A 145 1.19 -23.21 -2.63
N LEU A 146 0.69 -22.35 -1.75
CA LEU A 146 1.26 -22.16 -0.41
C LEU A 146 1.16 -23.43 0.44
N TYR A 147 0.03 -24.14 0.40
CA TYR A 147 -0.12 -25.42 1.09
C TYR A 147 0.86 -26.47 0.57
N ASN A 148 1.07 -26.55 -0.75
CA ASN A 148 1.97 -27.54 -1.33
C ASN A 148 3.42 -27.36 -0.90
N ASN A 149 3.84 -26.10 -0.68
CA ASN A 149 5.19 -25.75 -0.25
C ASN A 149 5.38 -25.82 1.28
N PHE A 150 4.42 -25.34 2.07
CA PHE A 150 4.57 -25.19 3.52
C PHE A 150 3.76 -26.20 4.35
N LYS A 151 2.90 -27.00 3.72
CA LYS A 151 2.05 -28.04 4.34
C LYS A 151 1.14 -27.54 5.47
N LYS A 152 0.69 -26.28 5.38
CA LYS A 152 -0.15 -25.59 6.38
C LYS A 152 -1.27 -24.82 5.68
N ARG A 153 -2.45 -24.76 6.32
CA ARG A 153 -3.67 -24.17 5.75
C ARG A 153 -3.78 -22.69 6.08
N ILE A 154 -4.36 -21.94 5.16
CA ILE A 154 -4.56 -20.50 5.29
C ILE A 154 -5.86 -20.25 6.06
N VAL A 155 -5.77 -19.50 7.16
CA VAL A 155 -6.91 -19.18 8.03
C VAL A 155 -7.50 -17.77 7.72
N LEU A 156 -6.93 -17.07 6.74
CA LEU A 156 -7.23 -15.66 6.46
C LEU A 156 -8.57 -15.38 5.77
N SER A 157 -9.37 -16.41 5.44
CA SER A 157 -10.66 -16.23 4.74
C SER A 157 -11.64 -15.34 5.51
N LYS A 158 -11.54 -15.32 6.85
CA LYS A 158 -12.33 -14.44 7.73
C LYS A 158 -11.62 -13.12 8.10
N SER A 159 -10.31 -12.99 7.87
CA SER A 159 -9.49 -11.89 8.39
C SER A 159 -9.67 -10.53 7.69
N PHE A 160 -10.43 -10.48 6.59
CA PHE A 160 -10.84 -9.22 5.96
C PHE A 160 -12.24 -8.76 6.40
N ASN A 161 -12.76 -9.37 7.47
CA ASN A 161 -13.96 -8.93 8.14
C ASN A 161 -13.59 -8.34 9.51
N ILE A 162 -13.85 -7.04 9.67
CA ILE A 162 -13.58 -6.29 10.89
C ILE A 162 -14.47 -6.76 12.06
N ASP A 163 -15.60 -7.40 11.75
CA ASP A 163 -16.56 -7.94 12.73
C ASP A 163 -16.26 -9.39 13.12
N SER A 164 -15.20 -10.01 12.58
CA SER A 164 -14.86 -11.41 12.89
C SER A 164 -14.47 -11.59 14.36
N ASP A 165 -14.66 -12.78 14.93
CA ASP A 165 -14.33 -13.02 16.35
C ASP A 165 -12.81 -12.94 16.61
N LEU A 166 -12.40 -12.19 17.65
CA LEU A 166 -10.99 -11.92 18.00
C LEU A 166 -10.16 -13.19 18.33
N LYS A 167 -10.84 -14.32 18.61
CA LYS A 167 -10.20 -15.57 19.06
C LYS A 167 -9.50 -16.36 17.95
N GLU A 168 -9.83 -16.09 16.68
CA GLU A 168 -9.22 -16.74 15.50
C GLU A 168 -8.27 -15.81 14.73
N GLU A 169 -7.80 -14.71 15.35
CA GLU A 169 -6.98 -13.73 14.64
C GLU A 169 -5.54 -14.20 14.42
N SER A 170 -5.18 -14.28 13.14
CA SER A 170 -3.82 -14.37 12.61
C SER A 170 -2.87 -13.45 13.38
N ALA A 171 -1.74 -13.98 13.84
CA ALA A 171 -0.72 -13.20 14.52
C ALA A 171 -0.16 -12.08 13.62
N VAL A 172 -0.22 -12.23 12.31
CA VAL A 172 0.27 -11.27 11.32
C VAL A 172 -0.63 -10.03 11.20
N LEU A 173 -1.94 -10.20 11.40
CA LEU A 173 -2.95 -9.17 11.18
C LEU A 173 -3.61 -8.64 12.44
N ARG A 174 -3.49 -9.35 13.56
CA ARG A 174 -4.15 -9.05 14.83
C ARG A 174 -4.03 -7.57 15.22
N ASP A 175 -2.83 -7.01 15.20
CA ASP A 175 -2.62 -5.63 15.64
C ASP A 175 -3.27 -4.62 14.68
N ILE A 176 -3.13 -4.84 13.36
CA ILE A 176 -3.78 -4.02 12.32
C ILE A 176 -5.31 -4.07 12.49
N ILE A 177 -5.88 -5.26 12.66
CA ILE A 177 -7.33 -5.43 12.78
C ILE A 177 -7.85 -4.76 14.05
N ARG A 178 -7.13 -4.86 15.16
CA ARG A 178 -7.47 -4.17 16.42
C ARG A 178 -7.46 -2.66 16.25
N GLU A 179 -6.43 -2.10 15.62
CA GLU A 179 -6.35 -0.66 15.34
C GLU A 179 -7.53 -0.18 14.49
N LEU A 180 -7.85 -0.92 13.42
CA LEU A 180 -8.97 -0.60 12.53
C LEU A 180 -10.33 -0.71 13.25
N ARG A 181 -10.54 -1.72 14.11
CA ARG A 181 -11.76 -1.86 14.94
C ARG A 181 -11.93 -0.69 15.90
N ASN A 182 -10.88 -0.34 16.64
CA ASN A 182 -10.92 0.76 17.61
C ASN A 182 -11.25 2.10 16.94
N TYR A 183 -10.80 2.29 15.69
CA TYR A 183 -11.12 3.49 14.92
C TYR A 183 -12.53 3.45 14.31
N ARG A 184 -13.01 2.28 13.88
CA ARG A 184 -14.39 2.13 13.38
C ARG A 184 -15.40 2.68 14.38
N ASP A 185 -15.23 2.40 15.67
CA ASP A 185 -16.16 2.85 16.70
C ASP A 185 -16.17 4.38 16.90
N ARG A 186 -15.22 5.10 16.29
CA ARG A 186 -15.08 6.56 16.39
C ARG A 186 -15.51 7.32 15.13
N ALA A 187 -15.78 6.63 14.02
CA ALA A 187 -15.97 7.26 12.72
C ALA A 187 -17.27 6.81 12.06
N ASP A 188 -17.98 7.75 11.43
CA ASP A 188 -19.20 7.51 10.63
C ASP A 188 -18.88 6.87 9.26
N ILE A 189 -18.05 5.81 9.26
CA ILE A 189 -17.57 5.15 8.05
C ILE A 189 -18.24 3.79 7.91
N VAL A 190 -18.84 3.56 6.73
CA VAL A 190 -19.40 2.26 6.37
C VAL A 190 -18.29 1.35 5.83
N TRP A 191 -17.89 0.38 6.64
CA TRP A 191 -16.85 -0.59 6.31
C TRP A 191 -17.36 -1.68 5.37
N THR A 192 -17.10 -1.52 4.07
CA THR A 192 -17.31 -2.59 3.09
C THR A 192 -16.15 -3.59 3.10
N ARG A 193 -16.39 -4.83 2.67
CA ARG A 193 -15.34 -5.87 2.55
C ARG A 193 -14.13 -5.40 1.71
N ILE A 194 -14.38 -4.60 0.67
CA ILE A 194 -13.34 -4.04 -0.19
C ILE A 194 -12.52 -2.99 0.55
N MET A 195 -13.19 -2.08 1.28
CA MET A 195 -12.51 -1.05 2.08
C MET A 195 -11.70 -1.66 3.22
N THR A 196 -12.25 -2.64 3.95
CA THR A 196 -11.52 -3.35 5.01
C THR A 196 -10.29 -4.05 4.44
N ARG A 197 -10.43 -4.76 3.32
CA ARG A 197 -9.29 -5.39 2.64
C ARG A 197 -8.24 -4.38 2.19
N MET A 198 -8.66 -3.22 1.67
CA MET A 198 -7.77 -2.13 1.28
C MET A 198 -7.02 -1.55 2.48
N ALA A 199 -7.72 -1.29 3.59
CA ALA A 199 -7.12 -0.78 4.81
C ALA A 199 -6.10 -1.76 5.40
N VAL A 200 -6.45 -3.04 5.51
CA VAL A 200 -5.56 -4.09 6.03
C VAL A 200 -4.29 -4.21 5.19
N LEU A 201 -4.42 -4.28 3.86
CA LEU A 201 -3.25 -4.43 2.98
C LEU A 201 -2.38 -3.16 2.96
N THR A 202 -3.00 -1.98 3.06
CA THR A 202 -2.28 -0.70 3.10
C THR A 202 -1.56 -0.53 4.44
N ALA A 203 -2.23 -0.82 5.56
CA ALA A 203 -1.62 -0.87 6.88
C ALA A 203 -0.45 -1.85 6.94
N LYS A 204 -0.60 -3.02 6.28
CA LYS A 204 0.49 -3.99 6.21
C LYS A 204 1.71 -3.45 5.46
N ALA A 205 1.51 -2.75 4.34
CA ALA A 205 2.61 -2.10 3.63
C ALA A 205 3.26 -0.98 4.45
N LEU A 206 2.47 -0.26 5.26
CA LEU A 206 2.98 0.78 6.17
C LEU A 206 3.93 0.23 7.23
N GLN A 207 3.66 -0.95 7.79
CA GLN A 207 4.56 -1.60 8.76
C GLN A 207 5.98 -1.82 8.21
N PHE A 208 6.12 -1.99 6.89
CA PHE A 208 7.40 -2.19 6.22
C PHE A 208 7.94 -0.92 5.54
N ASN A 209 7.35 0.25 5.79
CA ASN A 209 7.74 1.52 5.16
C ASN A 209 7.70 1.44 3.61
N GLU A 210 6.79 0.62 3.07
CA GLU A 210 6.71 0.38 1.63
C GLU A 210 5.78 1.41 0.96
N PRO A 211 6.23 2.10 -0.11
CA PRO A 211 5.38 3.02 -0.86
C PRO A 211 4.24 2.26 -1.55
N VAL A 212 3.02 2.78 -1.48
CA VAL A 212 1.80 2.09 -1.92
C VAL A 212 1.16 2.76 -3.12
N LEU A 213 0.81 1.98 -4.15
CA LEU A 213 -0.01 2.41 -5.28
C LEU A 213 -1.37 1.70 -5.27
N LEU A 214 -2.42 2.41 -4.89
CA LEU A 214 -3.79 1.92 -4.86
C LEU A 214 -4.42 2.03 -6.25
N VAL A 215 -4.73 0.90 -6.90
CA VAL A 215 -5.32 0.88 -8.23
C VAL A 215 -6.76 0.36 -8.17
N GLY A 216 -7.71 1.17 -8.61
CA GLY A 216 -9.13 0.81 -8.63
C GLY A 216 -10.01 1.97 -9.08
N PRO A 217 -11.32 1.78 -9.29
CA PRO A 217 -12.22 2.82 -9.78
C PRO A 217 -12.37 4.00 -8.81
N THR A 218 -12.89 5.13 -9.30
CA THR A 218 -13.32 6.25 -8.46
C THR A 218 -14.41 5.79 -7.49
N GLY A 219 -14.44 6.35 -6.27
CA GLY A 219 -15.45 6.01 -5.25
C GLY A 219 -15.17 4.74 -4.44
N PHE A 220 -14.08 4.01 -4.69
CA PHE A 220 -13.70 2.81 -3.93
C PHE A 220 -13.03 3.09 -2.57
N GLY A 221 -13.00 4.36 -2.12
CA GLY A 221 -12.42 4.75 -0.83
C GLY A 221 -10.89 4.75 -0.77
N LYS A 222 -10.18 4.80 -1.91
CA LYS A 222 -8.69 4.81 -1.96
C LYS A 222 -8.09 5.92 -1.10
N THR A 223 -8.51 7.16 -1.35
CA THR A 223 -8.04 8.34 -0.63
C THR A 223 -8.52 8.32 0.83
N THR A 224 -9.75 7.88 1.06
CA THR A 224 -10.35 7.71 2.40
C THR A 224 -9.57 6.75 3.28
N VAL A 225 -9.12 5.61 2.75
CA VAL A 225 -8.32 4.64 3.50
C VAL A 225 -6.98 5.25 3.94
N CYS A 226 -6.32 6.02 3.08
CA CYS A 226 -5.07 6.69 3.46
C CYS A 226 -5.30 7.77 4.53
N GLN A 227 -6.38 8.54 4.44
CA GLN A 227 -6.77 9.51 5.48
C GLN A 227 -7.00 8.81 6.81
N LEU A 228 -7.79 7.75 6.81
CA LEU A 228 -8.11 6.95 7.98
C LEU A 228 -6.86 6.40 8.66
N LEU A 229 -5.96 5.78 7.88
CA LEU A 229 -4.72 5.22 8.43
C LEU A 229 -3.82 6.33 9.00
N ALA A 230 -3.74 7.49 8.35
CA ALA A 230 -2.97 8.62 8.86
C ALA A 230 -3.53 9.11 10.21
N GLU A 231 -4.85 9.15 10.36
CA GLU A 231 -5.50 9.51 11.62
C GLU A 231 -5.26 8.46 12.72
N ILE A 232 -5.34 7.17 12.40
CA ILE A 232 -5.02 6.07 13.33
C ILE A 232 -3.60 6.21 13.86
N HIS A 233 -2.64 6.52 12.99
CA HIS A 233 -1.24 6.70 13.36
C HIS A 233 -0.93 8.11 13.90
N ASN A 234 -1.93 9.00 13.99
CA ASN A 234 -1.78 10.39 14.40
C ASN A 234 -0.68 11.14 13.60
N VAL A 235 -0.61 10.88 12.29
CA VAL A 235 0.32 11.51 11.36
C VAL A 235 -0.44 12.45 10.44
N LYS A 236 0.13 13.63 10.19
CA LYS A 236 -0.44 14.57 9.22
C LYS A 236 -0.31 14.00 7.80
N LEU A 237 -1.46 13.86 7.13
CA LEU A 237 -1.53 13.53 5.70
C LEU A 237 -1.71 14.80 4.86
N ARG A 238 -0.99 14.88 3.74
CA ARG A 238 -1.24 15.88 2.69
C ARG A 238 -1.72 15.18 1.43
N ILE A 239 -2.80 15.70 0.86
CA ILE A 239 -3.42 15.19 -0.36
C ILE A 239 -3.06 16.15 -1.49
N LEU A 240 -2.49 15.61 -2.56
CA LEU A 240 -2.17 16.36 -3.77
C LEU A 240 -2.91 15.68 -4.92
N ASN A 241 -3.84 16.41 -5.52
CA ASN A 241 -4.60 15.93 -6.67
C ASN A 241 -3.81 16.20 -7.95
N CYS A 242 -3.32 15.14 -8.58
CA CYS A 242 -2.57 15.24 -9.82
C CYS A 242 -3.49 15.57 -11.00
N HIS A 243 -3.02 16.48 -11.83
CA HIS A 243 -3.66 16.91 -13.07
C HIS A 243 -2.55 17.25 -14.08
N MET A 244 -2.91 17.43 -15.37
CA MET A 244 -1.90 17.61 -16.42
C MET A 244 -1.01 18.86 -16.23
N HIS A 245 -1.47 19.82 -15.44
CA HIS A 245 -0.79 21.09 -15.14
C HIS A 245 -0.22 21.14 -13.72
N THR A 246 -0.15 20.02 -12.98
CA THR A 246 0.47 20.02 -11.65
C THR A 246 1.96 20.36 -11.77
N GLU A 247 2.38 21.39 -11.05
CA GLU A 247 3.77 21.87 -11.03
C GLU A 247 4.55 21.27 -9.86
N GLY A 248 5.87 21.16 -10.00
CA GLY A 248 6.76 20.71 -8.91
C GLY A 248 6.61 21.55 -7.62
N ALA A 249 6.22 22.81 -7.75
CA ALA A 249 5.94 23.71 -6.63
C ALA A 249 4.79 23.23 -5.73
N ASP A 250 3.75 22.60 -6.29
CA ASP A 250 2.62 22.03 -5.53
C ASP A 250 3.08 20.91 -4.57
N PHE A 251 4.15 20.19 -4.94
CA PHE A 251 4.72 19.11 -4.14
C PHE A 251 5.42 19.61 -2.87
N LEU A 252 5.90 20.85 -2.89
CA LEU A 252 6.75 21.45 -1.85
C LEU A 252 6.04 22.57 -1.08
N GLY A 253 4.84 22.96 -1.52
CA GLY A 253 4.08 24.09 -0.95
C GLY A 253 4.57 25.45 -1.46
N GLY A 254 5.06 25.51 -2.69
CA GLY A 254 5.54 26.72 -3.33
C GLY A 254 4.41 27.58 -3.89
N LEU A 255 3.64 28.24 -3.03
CA LEU A 255 2.97 29.50 -3.36
C LEU A 255 2.92 30.35 -2.09
N ARG A 256 3.83 31.33 -1.97
CA ARG A 256 3.52 32.55 -1.23
C ARG A 256 2.67 33.38 -2.20
N PRO A 257 1.37 33.63 -1.96
CA PRO A 257 0.71 34.69 -2.68
C PRO A 257 1.46 35.99 -2.38
N CYS A 258 1.84 36.72 -3.42
CA CYS A 258 2.37 38.08 -3.27
C CYS A 258 1.36 38.88 -2.43
N ARG A 259 1.86 39.49 -1.34
CA ARG A 259 1.14 40.54 -0.64
C ARG A 259 1.12 41.80 -1.47
#